data_AF-A0A959SJ15-F1
#
_entry.id   AF-A0A959SJ15-F1
#
_cell.length_a   1.000
_cell.length_b   1.000
_cell.length_c   1.000
_cell.angle_alpha   90.00
_cell.angle_beta   90.00
_cell.angle_gamma   90.00
#
_symmetry.space_group_name_H-M   'P 1'
#
loop_
_entity.id
_entity.type
_entity.pdbx_description
1 polymer ?
#
loop_
_entity_poly.entity_id
_entity_poly.type
_entity_poly.pdbx_seq_one_letter_code
_entity_poly.pdbx_strand_id
1 'polypeptide(L)'
;MGRIQGTVRKIVIGKGQANDLPRRSTIRHRWENLGAIWNNTYEEDAGLEKVVRLVLAGSQFLFPGLYIKHLFWRTGPLYQDLAIEVFVLFKTVFPLVVLHQGWEVHAWVVWLVVWLVLETFMYIPTLIFASDVFPTPRSYRRSKILIFLNYLEVVFTFAVLHMAYGHLNVEMEHWFDPVYYSFIVTSTIGFGDLYPITPWGKFLVVLQSLFYLSYLALFISFFSRGHNKGYFGGLEEK
;
A
#
# COMPACT_ATOMS: atom_id res chain seq x y z
N MET A 1 26.26 -20.27 -17.61
CA MET A 1 25.65 -19.64 -16.42
C MET A 1 25.94 -18.15 -16.24
N GLY A 2 27.13 -17.61 -16.58
CA GLY A 2 27.46 -16.19 -16.37
C GLY A 2 26.66 -15.15 -17.20
N ARG A 3 26.16 -15.52 -18.39
CA ARG A 3 25.38 -14.59 -19.25
C ARG A 3 23.97 -14.29 -18.70
N ILE A 4 23.33 -15.29 -18.08
CA ILE A 4 22.00 -15.15 -17.47
C ILE A 4 22.09 -14.25 -16.22
N GLN A 5 23.12 -14.45 -15.38
CA GLN A 5 23.37 -13.57 -14.24
C GLN A 5 23.61 -12.11 -14.67
N GLY A 6 24.34 -11.90 -15.77
CA GLY A 6 24.53 -10.56 -16.36
C GLY A 6 23.22 -9.91 -16.83
N THR A 7 22.35 -10.67 -17.49
CA THR A 7 21.05 -10.17 -17.97
C THR A 7 20.08 -9.88 -16.81
N VAL A 8 19.98 -10.78 -15.83
CA VAL A 8 19.16 -10.58 -14.63
C VAL A 8 19.63 -9.36 -13.85
N ARG A 9 20.95 -9.21 -13.66
CA ARG A 9 21.52 -8.03 -13.01
C ARG A 9 21.18 -6.74 -13.78
N LYS A 10 21.18 -6.78 -15.11
CA LYS A 10 20.86 -5.61 -15.94
C LYS A 10 19.38 -5.23 -15.89
N ILE A 11 18.48 -6.21 -15.76
CA ILE A 11 17.03 -6.01 -15.58
C ILE A 11 16.72 -5.47 -14.18
N VAL A 12 17.35 -6.05 -13.15
CA VAL A 12 17.07 -5.73 -11.74
C VAL A 12 17.75 -4.44 -11.27
N ILE A 13 19.00 -4.19 -11.69
CA ILE A 13 19.82 -3.08 -11.15
C ILE A 13 19.87 -1.87 -12.09
N GLY A 14 19.66 -2.07 -13.39
CA GLY A 14 19.79 -1.02 -14.40
C GLY A 14 21.22 -0.42 -14.49
N LYS A 15 21.37 0.68 -15.25
CA LYS A 15 22.58 1.52 -15.19
C LYS A 15 22.43 2.48 -14.00
N GLY A 16 23.19 2.24 -12.94
CA GLY A 16 23.05 2.95 -11.67
C GLY A 16 23.23 4.46 -11.79
N GLN A 17 22.24 5.23 -11.36
CA GLN A 17 22.46 6.61 -10.93
C GLN A 17 23.31 6.60 -9.65
N ALA A 18 24.25 7.53 -9.59
CA ALA A 18 25.25 7.66 -8.53
C ALA A 18 24.62 7.68 -7.12
N ASN A 19 25.29 6.97 -6.21
CA ASN A 19 24.89 6.66 -4.85
C ASN A 19 25.24 7.80 -3.87
N ASP A 20 25.08 9.06 -4.27
CA ASP A 20 25.73 10.19 -3.59
C ASP A 20 24.93 10.74 -2.39
N LEU A 21 23.77 10.15 -2.06
CA LEU A 21 23.01 10.52 -0.87
C LEU A 21 23.54 9.78 0.37
N PRO A 22 23.78 10.49 1.49
CA PRO A 22 24.30 9.87 2.71
C PRO A 22 23.36 8.78 3.23
N ARG A 23 23.94 7.62 3.55
CA ARG A 23 23.20 6.45 4.05
C ARG A 23 22.65 6.74 5.45
N ARG A 24 21.37 7.09 5.55
CA ARG A 24 20.67 7.27 6.83
C ARG A 24 19.84 6.04 7.17
N SER A 25 19.72 5.76 8.47
CA SER A 25 18.82 4.72 8.98
C SER A 25 17.37 5.12 8.70
N THR A 26 16.61 4.22 8.06
CA THR A 26 15.20 4.46 7.73
C THR A 26 14.35 4.76 8.97
N ILE A 27 14.53 4.01 10.06
CA ILE A 27 13.79 4.20 11.31
C ILE A 27 14.12 5.56 11.93
N ARG A 28 15.40 5.91 11.98
CA ARG A 28 15.85 7.21 12.50
C ARG A 28 15.25 8.36 11.70
N HIS A 29 15.24 8.25 10.38
CA HIS A 29 14.64 9.26 9.52
C HIS A 29 13.13 9.40 9.74
N ARG A 30 12.38 8.29 9.92
CA ARG A 30 10.95 8.37 10.28
C ARG A 30 10.71 9.04 11.63
N TRP A 31 11.58 8.77 12.60
CA TRP A 31 11.51 9.40 13.91
C TRP A 31 11.79 10.91 13.84
N GLU A 32 12.81 11.30 13.06
CA GLU A 32 13.11 12.70 12.77
C GLU A 32 11.91 13.42 12.12
N ASN A 33 11.22 12.78 11.16
CA ASN A 33 10.02 13.34 10.53
C ASN A 33 8.85 13.49 11.52
N LEU A 34 8.64 12.52 12.42
CA LEU A 34 7.61 12.62 13.45
C LEU A 34 7.91 13.78 14.42
N GLY A 35 9.18 13.96 14.81
CA GLY A 35 9.62 15.11 15.60
C GLY A 35 9.45 16.44 14.87
N ALA A 36 9.67 16.48 13.54
CA ALA A 36 9.47 17.67 12.73
C ALA A 36 8.01 18.12 12.66
N ILE A 37 7.06 17.17 12.52
CA ILE A 37 5.61 17.43 12.58
C ILE A 37 5.23 17.91 13.99
N TRP A 38 5.79 17.31 15.04
CA TRP A 38 5.51 17.72 16.41
C TRP A 38 5.97 19.16 16.69
N ASN A 39 7.11 19.56 16.15
CA ASN A 39 7.71 20.88 16.37
C ASN A 39 7.31 21.94 15.34
N ASN A 40 6.39 21.65 14.40
CA ASN A 40 5.99 22.55 13.29
C ASN A 40 7.20 23.13 12.54
N THR A 41 8.18 22.29 12.20
CA THR A 41 9.47 22.75 11.65
C THR A 41 9.38 23.24 10.20
N TYR A 42 8.39 22.78 9.42
CA TYR A 42 8.27 23.07 7.99
C TYR A 42 6.92 23.68 7.57
N GLU A 43 5.83 23.37 8.28
CA GLU A 43 4.49 23.88 8.00
C GLU A 43 3.82 24.32 9.31
N GLU A 44 2.97 25.37 9.25
CA GLU A 44 2.18 25.87 10.39
C GLU A 44 0.97 24.95 10.66
N ASP A 45 1.22 23.64 10.74
CA ASP A 45 0.20 22.65 10.99
C ASP A 45 -0.46 22.91 12.35
N ALA A 46 -1.78 23.10 12.34
CA ALA A 46 -2.54 23.39 13.54
C ALA A 46 -3.82 22.55 13.64
N GLY A 47 -4.27 22.29 14.86
CA GLY A 47 -5.53 21.62 15.14
C GLY A 47 -5.60 20.20 14.55
N LEU A 48 -6.66 19.93 13.78
CA LEU A 48 -6.98 18.60 13.25
C LEU A 48 -5.90 18.07 12.29
N GLU A 49 -5.33 18.92 11.45
CA GLU A 49 -4.30 18.54 10.47
C GLU A 49 -3.07 17.93 11.16
N LYS A 50 -2.55 18.59 12.20
CA LYS A 50 -1.42 18.11 12.98
C LYS A 50 -1.70 16.76 13.63
N VAL A 51 -2.90 16.57 14.20
CA VAL A 51 -3.30 15.29 14.82
C VAL A 51 -3.34 14.18 13.77
N VAL A 52 -3.96 14.43 12.61
CA VAL A 52 -4.03 13.46 11.51
C VAL A 52 -2.62 13.09 11.03
N ARG A 53 -1.74 14.06 10.78
CA ARG A 53 -0.36 13.81 10.33
C ARG A 53 0.44 13.02 11.35
N LEU A 54 0.33 13.33 12.64
CA LEU A 54 1.01 12.59 13.71
C LEU A 54 0.54 11.14 13.81
N VAL A 55 -0.78 10.90 13.72
CA VAL A 55 -1.34 9.54 13.72
C VAL A 55 -0.84 8.76 12.50
N LEU A 56 -0.87 9.38 11.31
CA LEU A 56 -0.42 8.73 10.07
C LEU A 56 1.09 8.44 10.11
N ALA A 57 1.92 9.40 10.50
CA ALA A 57 3.36 9.23 10.63
C ALA A 57 3.73 8.19 11.70
N GLY A 58 3.04 8.22 12.85
CA GLY A 58 3.22 7.25 13.94
C GLY A 58 2.77 5.84 13.58
N SER A 59 1.70 5.70 12.80
CA SER A 59 1.18 4.38 12.36
C SER A 59 2.23 3.59 11.56
N GLN A 60 3.15 4.26 10.87
CA GLN A 60 4.18 3.62 10.05
C GLN A 60 5.11 2.69 10.84
N PHE A 61 5.25 2.90 12.16
CA PHE A 61 6.05 2.03 13.01
C PHE A 61 5.38 0.69 13.31
N LEU A 62 4.07 0.55 13.05
CA LEU A 62 3.35 -0.70 13.28
C LEU A 62 3.46 -1.69 12.11
N PHE A 63 3.99 -1.24 10.97
CA PHE A 63 3.88 -1.98 9.73
C PHE A 63 5.21 -2.56 9.24
N PRO A 64 5.18 -3.77 8.65
CA PRO A 64 6.39 -4.51 8.29
C PRO A 64 7.22 -3.82 7.20
N GLY A 65 6.61 -3.05 6.29
CA GLY A 65 7.32 -2.37 5.21
C GLY A 65 8.43 -1.43 5.70
N LEU A 66 8.24 -0.77 6.86
CA LEU A 66 9.29 0.05 7.47
C LEU A 66 10.51 -0.79 7.84
N TYR A 67 10.29 -1.94 8.45
CA TYR A 67 11.35 -2.83 8.92
C TYR A 67 12.05 -3.54 7.77
N ILE A 68 11.32 -3.91 6.71
CA ILE A 68 11.90 -4.43 5.46
C ILE A 68 12.82 -3.37 4.84
N LYS A 69 12.35 -2.12 4.74
CA LYS A 69 13.19 -1.02 4.25
C LYS A 69 14.40 -0.77 5.15
N HIS A 70 14.23 -0.91 6.46
CA HIS A 70 15.33 -0.83 7.40
C HIS A 70 16.32 -1.97 7.19
N LEU A 71 15.93 -3.22 7.03
CA LEU A 71 16.86 -4.34 6.84
C LEU A 71 17.88 -4.08 5.71
N PHE A 72 17.45 -3.46 4.63
CA PHE A 72 18.27 -3.09 3.48
C PHE A 72 18.85 -1.67 3.53
N TRP A 73 18.86 -1.02 4.70
CA TRP A 73 19.32 0.36 4.84
C TRP A 73 20.78 0.55 4.45
N ARG A 74 21.64 -0.44 4.75
CA ARG A 74 23.09 -0.41 4.50
C ARG A 74 23.48 -0.76 3.06
N THR A 75 22.64 -1.52 2.34
CA THR A 75 22.91 -2.01 0.98
C THR A 75 22.64 -0.98 -0.10
N GLY A 76 21.96 0.13 0.25
CA GLY A 76 21.71 1.28 -0.62
C GLY A 76 20.25 1.42 -1.06
N PRO A 77 19.85 2.60 -1.59
CA PRO A 77 18.45 2.93 -1.89
C PRO A 77 17.79 1.99 -2.91
N LEU A 78 18.57 1.49 -3.88
CA LEU A 78 18.03 0.58 -4.91
C LEU A 78 17.54 -0.75 -4.36
N TYR A 79 18.29 -1.35 -3.43
CA TYR A 79 17.91 -2.61 -2.80
C TYR A 79 16.72 -2.42 -1.86
N GLN A 80 16.62 -1.26 -1.20
CA GLN A 80 15.43 -0.90 -0.42
C GLN A 80 14.18 -0.85 -1.29
N ASP A 81 14.24 -0.16 -2.43
CA ASP A 81 13.08 -0.06 -3.34
C ASP A 81 12.68 -1.44 -3.88
N LEU A 82 13.65 -2.27 -4.28
CA LEU A 82 13.39 -3.63 -4.74
C LEU A 82 12.78 -4.52 -3.66
N ALA A 83 13.25 -4.42 -2.41
CA ALA A 83 12.70 -5.17 -1.30
C ALA A 83 11.23 -4.80 -1.04
N ILE A 84 10.89 -3.51 -1.13
CA ILE A 84 9.51 -3.04 -1.03
C ILE A 84 8.67 -3.51 -2.21
N GLU A 85 9.19 -3.50 -3.43
CA GLU A 85 8.48 -4.04 -4.60
C GLU A 85 8.15 -5.52 -4.45
N VAL A 86 9.12 -6.33 -4.01
CA VAL A 86 8.89 -7.76 -3.72
C VAL A 86 7.86 -7.95 -2.61
N PHE A 87 7.92 -7.11 -1.58
CA PHE A 87 6.97 -7.18 -0.47
C PHE A 87 5.55 -6.80 -0.90
N VAL A 88 5.36 -5.75 -1.70
CA VAL A 88 4.05 -5.38 -2.25
C VAL A 88 3.51 -6.51 -3.13
N LEU A 89 4.34 -7.11 -4.00
CA LEU A 89 3.93 -8.27 -4.80
C LEU A 89 3.50 -9.45 -3.93
N PHE A 90 4.25 -9.72 -2.85
CA PHE A 90 3.86 -10.74 -1.87
C PHE A 90 2.49 -10.43 -1.27
N LYS A 91 2.24 -9.19 -0.82
CA LYS A 91 0.94 -8.80 -0.27
C LYS A 91 -0.19 -8.89 -1.28
N THR A 92 0.06 -8.60 -2.55
CA THR A 92 -0.95 -8.76 -3.61
C THR A 92 -1.29 -10.23 -3.87
N VAL A 93 -0.28 -11.11 -3.90
CA VAL A 93 -0.48 -12.54 -4.24
C VAL A 93 -0.99 -13.33 -3.04
N PHE A 94 -0.60 -12.96 -1.82
CA PHE A 94 -0.90 -13.72 -0.61
C PHE A 94 -2.41 -13.97 -0.38
N PRO A 95 -3.32 -12.99 -0.50
CA PRO A 95 -4.76 -13.23 -0.39
C PRO A 95 -5.31 -14.22 -1.41
N LEU A 96 -4.77 -14.23 -2.64
CA LEU A 96 -5.19 -15.21 -3.66
C LEU A 96 -4.77 -16.63 -3.28
N VAL A 97 -3.58 -16.79 -2.69
CA VAL A 97 -3.13 -18.08 -2.15
C VAL A 97 -4.01 -18.53 -0.99
N VAL A 98 -4.40 -17.60 -0.11
CA VAL A 98 -5.32 -17.87 1.00
C VAL A 98 -6.64 -18.43 0.48
N LEU A 99 -7.27 -17.76 -0.51
CA LEU A 99 -8.52 -18.20 -1.12
C LEU A 99 -8.39 -19.56 -1.83
N HIS A 100 -7.32 -19.75 -2.61
CA HIS A 100 -7.11 -21.00 -3.34
C HIS A 100 -6.95 -22.20 -2.40
N GLN A 101 -6.32 -22.00 -1.24
CA GLN A 101 -6.05 -23.05 -0.27
C GLN A 101 -7.12 -23.19 0.81
N GLY A 102 -8.15 -22.33 0.83
CA GLY A 102 -9.20 -22.31 1.85
C GLY A 102 -8.68 -21.90 3.24
N TRP A 103 -7.64 -21.07 3.32
CA TRP A 103 -7.00 -20.70 4.59
C TRP A 103 -7.74 -19.59 5.34
N GLU A 104 -8.75 -18.96 4.73
CA GLU A 104 -9.60 -17.92 5.33
C GLU A 104 -10.40 -18.41 6.55
N VAL A 105 -10.52 -19.73 6.74
CA VAL A 105 -11.15 -20.32 7.93
C VAL A 105 -10.29 -20.13 9.19
N HIS A 106 -8.98 -19.95 9.03
CA HIS A 106 -8.07 -19.81 10.17
C HIS A 106 -7.98 -18.36 10.64
N ALA A 107 -8.39 -18.10 11.88
CA ALA A 107 -8.39 -16.75 12.46
C ALA A 107 -7.03 -16.04 12.42
N TRP A 108 -5.92 -16.77 12.58
CA TRP A 108 -4.58 -16.19 12.48
C TRP A 108 -4.21 -15.73 11.06
N VAL A 109 -4.73 -16.42 10.03
CA VAL A 109 -4.54 -16.03 8.62
C VAL A 109 -5.34 -14.77 8.33
N VAL A 110 -6.60 -14.73 8.77
CA VAL A 110 -7.44 -13.53 8.63
C VAL A 110 -6.79 -12.34 9.35
N TRP A 111 -6.28 -12.53 10.57
CA TRP A 111 -5.55 -11.49 11.29
C TRP A 111 -4.32 -10.99 10.52
N LEU A 112 -3.54 -11.90 9.93
CA LEU A 112 -2.37 -11.56 9.12
C LEU A 112 -2.77 -10.75 7.88
N VAL A 113 -3.81 -11.19 7.16
CA VAL A 113 -4.35 -10.48 5.99
C VAL A 113 -4.83 -9.07 6.38
N VAL A 114 -5.53 -8.94 7.51
CA VAL A 114 -5.95 -7.63 8.05
C VAL A 114 -4.75 -6.75 8.39
N TRP A 115 -3.73 -7.30 9.06
CA TRP A 115 -2.54 -6.53 9.42
C TRP A 115 -1.77 -6.03 8.18
N LEU A 116 -1.68 -6.85 7.14
CA LEU A 116 -1.04 -6.48 5.87
C LEU A 116 -1.82 -5.39 5.10
N VAL A 117 -3.16 -5.48 5.03
CA VAL A 117 -3.97 -4.47 4.33
C VAL A 117 -4.04 -3.17 5.11
N LEU A 118 -4.00 -3.20 6.45
CA LEU A 118 -3.99 -2.00 7.28
C LEU A 118 -2.79 -1.09 6.97
N GLU A 119 -1.64 -1.67 6.63
CA GLU A 119 -0.49 -0.90 6.16
C GLU A 119 -0.83 -0.09 4.90
N THR A 120 -1.47 -0.72 3.91
CA THR A 120 -1.87 -0.06 2.66
C THR A 120 -3.00 0.94 2.91
N PHE A 121 -3.92 0.62 3.82
CA PHE A 121 -5.01 1.49 4.25
C PHE A 121 -4.49 2.77 4.91
N MET A 122 -3.40 2.70 5.67
CA MET A 122 -2.74 3.87 6.27
C MET A 122 -1.78 4.57 5.31
N TYR A 123 -1.17 3.82 4.38
CA TYR A 123 -0.24 4.37 3.39
C TYR A 123 -0.91 5.42 2.48
N ILE A 124 -2.14 5.17 2.02
CA ILE A 124 -2.85 6.08 1.10
C ILE A 124 -3.16 7.44 1.74
N PRO A 125 -3.82 7.52 2.91
CA PRO A 125 -4.01 8.79 3.61
C PRO A 125 -2.69 9.48 3.94
N THR A 126 -1.65 8.72 4.28
CA THR A 126 -0.31 9.29 4.50
C THR A 126 0.22 9.95 3.22
N LEU A 127 0.03 9.36 2.05
CA LEU A 127 0.42 9.98 0.78
C LEU A 127 -0.42 11.22 0.44
N ILE A 128 -1.64 11.32 0.96
CA ILE A 128 -2.53 12.47 0.71
C ILE A 128 -2.21 13.63 1.67
N PHE A 129 -2.08 13.35 2.97
CA PHE A 129 -2.00 14.35 4.06
C PHE A 129 -0.60 14.55 4.66
N ALA A 130 0.30 13.57 4.56
CA ALA A 130 1.61 13.57 5.23
C ALA A 130 2.70 13.05 4.27
N SER A 131 2.66 13.56 3.06
CA SER A 131 3.44 13.09 1.92
C SER A 131 4.90 13.52 1.95
N ASP A 132 5.17 14.70 2.51
CA ASP A 132 6.48 15.26 2.85
C ASP A 132 7.29 14.33 3.77
N VAL A 133 6.59 13.47 4.53
CA VAL A 133 7.21 12.41 5.35
C VAL A 133 7.89 11.35 4.48
N PHE A 134 7.50 11.19 3.22
CA PHE A 134 8.12 10.24 2.30
C PHE A 134 9.20 10.90 1.43
N PRO A 135 10.33 10.20 1.21
CA PRO A 135 11.31 10.66 0.23
C PRO A 135 10.72 10.61 -1.18
N THR A 136 11.17 11.52 -2.03
CA THR A 136 10.73 11.60 -3.41
C THR A 136 11.04 10.29 -4.15
N PRO A 137 10.11 9.79 -4.99
CA PRO A 137 10.29 8.52 -5.67
C PRO A 137 11.35 8.67 -6.76
N ARG A 138 12.28 7.71 -6.82
CA ARG A 138 13.34 7.70 -7.84
C ARG A 138 12.81 7.56 -9.26
N SER A 139 11.64 6.96 -9.43
CA SER A 139 10.97 6.82 -10.72
C SER A 139 9.46 6.83 -10.56
N TYR A 140 8.83 7.85 -11.12
CA TYR A 140 7.37 7.97 -11.17
C TYR A 140 6.69 6.78 -11.86
N ARG A 141 7.38 6.11 -12.80
CA ARG A 141 6.85 4.91 -13.46
C ARG A 141 6.73 3.73 -12.49
N ARG A 142 7.71 3.56 -11.59
CA ARG A 142 7.68 2.52 -10.54
C ARG A 142 6.54 2.79 -9.55
N SER A 143 6.39 4.05 -9.13
CA SER A 143 5.29 4.45 -8.26
C SER A 143 3.90 4.17 -8.86
N LYS A 144 3.69 4.38 -10.16
CA LYS A 144 2.42 4.01 -10.83
C LYS A 144 2.11 2.53 -10.74
N ILE A 145 3.12 1.68 -10.97
CA ILE A 145 2.99 0.22 -10.90
C ILE A 145 2.66 -0.20 -9.46
N LEU A 146 3.37 0.35 -8.47
CA LEU A 146 3.13 0.06 -7.05
C LEU A 146 1.73 0.47 -6.59
N ILE A 147 1.26 1.66 -7.00
CA ILE A 147 -0.10 2.11 -6.72
C ILE A 147 -1.12 1.13 -7.29
N PHE A 148 -0.96 0.71 -8.56
CA PHE A 148 -1.82 -0.29 -9.19
C PHE A 148 -1.80 -1.65 -8.46
N LEU A 149 -0.63 -2.13 -8.02
CA LEU A 149 -0.51 -3.37 -7.24
C LEU A 149 -1.17 -3.26 -5.86
N ASN A 150 -1.07 -2.11 -5.19
CA ASN A 150 -1.76 -1.86 -3.92
C ASN A 150 -3.28 -1.86 -4.09
N TYR A 151 -3.81 -1.38 -5.23
CA TYR A 151 -5.24 -1.51 -5.52
C TYR A 151 -5.67 -2.97 -5.61
N LEU A 152 -4.94 -3.77 -6.38
CA LEU A 152 -5.22 -5.20 -6.50
C LEU A 152 -5.07 -5.92 -5.16
N GLU A 153 -4.05 -5.60 -4.37
CA GLU A 153 -3.86 -6.12 -3.00
C GLU A 153 -5.12 -5.89 -2.16
N VAL A 154 -5.65 -4.66 -2.14
CA VAL A 154 -6.83 -4.35 -1.33
C VAL A 154 -8.05 -5.09 -1.83
N VAL A 155 -8.29 -5.14 -3.16
CA VAL A 155 -9.39 -5.90 -3.76
C VAL A 155 -9.30 -7.38 -3.37
N PHE A 156 -8.14 -8.02 -3.53
CA PHE A 156 -7.97 -9.43 -3.17
C PHE A 156 -8.06 -9.68 -1.66
N THR A 157 -7.62 -8.73 -0.84
CA THR A 157 -7.78 -8.83 0.62
C THR A 157 -9.26 -8.78 1.00
N PHE A 158 -10.04 -7.83 0.47
CA PHE A 158 -11.47 -7.78 0.76
C PHE A 158 -12.21 -9.03 0.26
N ALA A 159 -11.74 -9.68 -0.81
CA ALA A 159 -12.26 -10.98 -1.22
C ALA A 159 -12.10 -12.04 -0.11
N VAL A 160 -10.92 -12.15 0.50
CA VAL A 160 -10.69 -13.01 1.68
C VAL A 160 -11.63 -12.64 2.83
N LEU A 161 -11.77 -11.35 3.13
CA LEU A 161 -12.59 -10.89 4.27
C LEU A 161 -14.09 -11.14 4.07
N HIS A 162 -14.60 -11.02 2.84
CA HIS A 162 -16.01 -11.31 2.53
C HIS A 162 -16.31 -12.81 2.50
N MET A 163 -15.34 -13.63 2.10
CA MET A 163 -15.46 -15.08 2.17
C MET A 163 -15.39 -15.58 3.62
N ALA A 164 -14.55 -14.95 4.45
CA ALA A 164 -14.38 -15.32 5.84
C ALA A 164 -15.72 -15.25 6.59
N TYR A 165 -16.01 -16.27 7.39
CA TYR A 165 -17.17 -16.32 8.30
C TYR A 165 -18.56 -16.18 7.64
N GLY A 166 -18.69 -16.46 6.33
CA GLY A 166 -19.99 -16.61 5.67
C GLY A 166 -20.84 -15.33 5.67
N HIS A 167 -20.28 -14.22 5.19
CA HIS A 167 -20.95 -12.92 5.25
C HIS A 167 -22.00 -12.66 4.14
N LEU A 168 -22.03 -13.50 3.11
CA LEU A 168 -22.78 -13.29 1.86
C LEU A 168 -24.07 -14.13 1.80
N ASN A 169 -24.96 -13.74 0.89
CA ASN A 169 -26.27 -14.38 0.68
C ASN A 169 -26.19 -15.81 0.11
N VAL A 170 -25.08 -16.17 -0.54
CA VAL A 170 -24.86 -17.48 -1.16
C VAL A 170 -23.53 -18.04 -0.66
N GLU A 171 -23.48 -19.35 -0.46
CA GLU A 171 -22.23 -20.08 -0.19
C GLU A 171 -21.40 -20.16 -1.47
N MET A 172 -20.14 -19.72 -1.41
CA MET A 172 -19.26 -19.69 -2.57
C MET A 172 -18.77 -21.09 -2.92
N GLU A 173 -18.99 -21.52 -4.17
CA GLU A 173 -18.56 -22.84 -4.65
C GLU A 173 -17.11 -22.80 -5.15
N HIS A 174 -16.67 -21.68 -5.71
CA HIS A 174 -15.35 -21.53 -6.30
C HIS A 174 -14.54 -20.42 -5.62
N TRP A 175 -13.24 -20.64 -5.42
CA TRP A 175 -12.32 -19.69 -4.76
C TRP A 175 -12.26 -18.30 -5.44
N PHE A 176 -12.66 -18.23 -6.70
CA PHE A 176 -12.68 -16.99 -7.49
C PHE A 176 -13.96 -16.16 -7.30
N ASP A 177 -15.04 -16.75 -6.81
CA ASP A 177 -16.31 -16.04 -6.58
C ASP A 177 -16.17 -14.85 -5.60
N PRO A 178 -15.46 -14.97 -4.46
CA PRO A 178 -15.20 -13.81 -3.60
C PRO A 178 -14.31 -12.75 -4.26
N VAL A 179 -13.42 -13.14 -5.18
CA VAL A 179 -12.62 -12.19 -5.97
C VAL A 179 -13.55 -11.39 -6.87
N TYR A 180 -14.42 -12.08 -7.61
CA TYR A 180 -15.46 -11.45 -8.42
C TYR A 180 -16.33 -10.49 -7.61
N TYR A 181 -16.81 -10.92 -6.43
CA TYR A 181 -17.60 -10.08 -5.54
C TYR A 181 -16.86 -8.80 -5.13
N SER A 182 -15.60 -8.93 -4.71
CA SER A 182 -14.79 -7.78 -4.31
C SER A 182 -14.56 -6.81 -5.47
N PHE A 183 -14.36 -7.31 -6.69
CA PHE A 183 -14.26 -6.46 -7.88
C PHE A 183 -15.55 -5.69 -8.14
N ILE A 184 -16.72 -6.35 -8.17
CA ILE A 184 -17.98 -5.66 -8.49
C ILE A 184 -18.36 -4.60 -7.44
N VAL A 185 -17.97 -4.81 -6.18
CA VAL A 185 -18.14 -3.83 -5.09
C VAL A 185 -17.19 -2.66 -5.29
N THR A 186 -15.88 -2.91 -5.44
CA THR A 186 -14.88 -1.83 -5.62
C THR A 186 -15.12 -1.04 -6.91
N SER A 187 -15.53 -1.68 -8.00
CA SER A 187 -15.85 -1.00 -9.25
C SER A 187 -17.26 -0.38 -9.29
N THR A 188 -18.00 -0.45 -8.18
CA THR A 188 -19.36 0.07 -8.04
C THR A 188 -20.34 -0.44 -9.12
N ILE A 189 -20.14 -1.67 -9.60
CA ILE A 189 -21.02 -2.30 -10.60
C ILE A 189 -22.26 -2.88 -9.92
N GLY A 190 -22.05 -3.70 -8.88
CA GLY A 190 -23.12 -4.24 -8.02
C GLY A 190 -24.28 -4.91 -8.78
N PHE A 191 -24.02 -6.02 -9.47
CA PHE A 191 -25.06 -6.76 -10.22
C PHE A 191 -26.23 -7.25 -9.35
N GLY A 192 -26.04 -7.38 -8.03
CA GLY A 192 -27.08 -7.72 -7.06
C GLY A 192 -27.30 -9.23 -6.88
N ASP A 193 -26.53 -10.05 -7.58
CA ASP A 193 -26.43 -11.50 -7.40
C ASP A 193 -25.79 -11.87 -6.06
N LEU A 194 -24.77 -11.12 -5.66
CA LEU A 194 -24.04 -11.28 -4.40
C LEU A 194 -24.19 -10.04 -3.52
N TYR A 195 -24.59 -10.22 -2.26
CA TYR A 195 -24.75 -9.12 -1.31
C TYR A 195 -24.56 -9.58 0.15
N PRO A 196 -24.09 -8.70 1.05
CA PRO A 196 -23.82 -9.07 2.43
C PRO A 196 -25.12 -9.15 3.23
N ILE A 197 -25.33 -10.27 3.92
CA ILE A 197 -26.50 -10.49 4.77
C ILE A 197 -26.21 -10.14 6.24
N THR A 198 -24.95 -10.25 6.66
CA THR A 198 -24.54 -10.00 8.04
C THR A 198 -24.20 -8.52 8.30
N PRO A 199 -24.33 -8.02 9.55
CA PRO A 199 -23.89 -6.67 9.90
C PRO A 199 -22.39 -6.43 9.63
N TRP A 200 -21.55 -7.42 9.92
CA TRP A 200 -20.11 -7.37 9.65
C TRP A 200 -19.80 -7.33 8.15
N GLY A 201 -20.48 -8.13 7.32
CA GLY A 201 -20.34 -8.06 5.87
C GLY A 201 -20.73 -6.68 5.30
N LYS A 202 -21.82 -6.10 5.81
CA LYS A 202 -22.24 -4.73 5.43
C LYS A 202 -21.19 -3.70 5.82
N PHE A 203 -20.60 -3.82 7.01
CA PHE A 203 -19.51 -2.96 7.45
C PHE A 203 -18.27 -3.08 6.54
N LEU A 204 -17.89 -4.30 6.13
CA LEU A 204 -16.79 -4.52 5.18
C LEU A 204 -17.03 -3.82 3.83
N VAL A 205 -18.25 -3.89 3.29
CA VAL A 205 -18.61 -3.17 2.05
C VAL A 205 -18.49 -1.66 2.22
N VAL A 206 -18.94 -1.10 3.35
CA VAL A 206 -18.78 0.33 3.64
C VAL A 206 -17.31 0.71 3.67
N LEU A 207 -16.48 -0.07 4.38
CA LEU A 207 -15.04 0.18 4.48
C LEU A 207 -14.33 0.09 3.12
N GLN A 208 -14.66 -0.93 2.32
CA GLN A 208 -14.15 -1.12 0.97
C GLN A 208 -14.54 0.04 0.04
N SER A 209 -15.78 0.54 0.14
CA SER A 209 -16.26 1.66 -0.68
C SER A 209 -15.57 2.97 -0.32
N LEU A 210 -15.36 3.24 0.97
CA LEU A 210 -14.60 4.43 1.42
C LEU A 210 -13.16 4.40 0.90
N PHE A 211 -12.51 3.24 0.98
CA PHE A 211 -11.18 3.07 0.42
C PHE A 211 -11.13 3.35 -1.08
N TYR A 212 -12.08 2.81 -1.85
CA TYR A 212 -12.16 3.03 -3.29
C TYR A 212 -12.22 4.52 -3.65
N LEU A 213 -13.05 5.29 -2.94
CA LEU A 213 -13.16 6.74 -3.18
C LEU A 213 -11.84 7.47 -2.94
N SER A 214 -11.16 7.20 -1.81
CA SER A 214 -9.85 7.78 -1.52
C SER A 214 -8.79 7.34 -2.54
N TYR A 215 -8.83 6.08 -2.97
CA TYR A 215 -7.92 5.53 -3.96
C TYR A 215 -8.14 6.17 -5.34
N LEU A 216 -9.39 6.36 -5.78
CA LEU A 216 -9.71 6.99 -7.06
C LEU A 216 -9.17 8.44 -7.13
N ALA A 217 -9.30 9.21 -6.05
CA ALA A 217 -8.74 10.56 -5.96
C ALA A 217 -7.21 10.55 -6.10
N LEU A 218 -6.53 9.62 -5.42
CA LEU A 218 -5.08 9.43 -5.52
C LEU A 218 -4.67 8.98 -6.93
N PHE A 219 -5.43 8.06 -7.53
CA PHE A 219 -5.17 7.55 -8.87
C PHE A 219 -5.29 8.67 -9.91
N ILE A 220 -6.35 9.47 -9.88
CA ILE A 220 -6.50 10.63 -10.77
C ILE A 220 -5.35 11.61 -10.55
N SER A 221 -5.00 11.96 -9.30
CA SER A 221 -3.89 12.87 -9.00
C SER A 221 -2.55 12.38 -9.59
N PHE A 222 -2.29 11.07 -9.48
CA PHE A 222 -1.03 10.48 -9.95
C PHE A 222 -0.95 10.34 -11.48
N PHE A 223 -2.09 10.11 -12.14
CA PHE A 223 -2.15 9.90 -13.60
C PHE A 223 -2.46 11.17 -14.41
N SER A 224 -3.17 12.14 -13.84
CA SER A 224 -3.56 13.40 -14.49
C SER A 224 -2.37 14.34 -14.69
N ARG A 225 -1.42 14.40 -13.74
CA ARG A 225 -0.19 15.20 -13.89
C ARG A 225 0.82 14.47 -14.78
N GLY A 226 0.59 14.53 -16.09
CA GLY A 226 1.52 14.06 -17.11
C GLY A 226 2.86 14.80 -17.05
N HIS A 227 3.96 14.03 -17.04
CA HIS A 227 5.37 14.39 -17.26
C HIS A 227 6.04 15.54 -16.47
N ASN A 228 5.32 16.41 -15.78
CA ASN A 228 5.93 17.43 -14.91
C ASN A 228 5.80 17.01 -13.45
N LYS A 229 6.95 17.08 -12.76
CA LYS A 229 7.25 16.73 -11.35
C LYS A 229 5.99 16.38 -10.53
N GLY A 230 5.87 15.11 -10.12
CA GLY A 230 4.66 14.56 -9.50
C GLY A 230 4.32 15.15 -8.13
N TYR A 231 3.58 14.40 -7.29
CA TYR A 231 3.14 14.86 -5.96
C TYR A 231 4.27 15.55 -5.15
N PHE A 232 5.50 15.05 -5.28
CA PHE A 232 6.70 15.55 -4.59
C PHE A 232 7.41 16.74 -5.26
N GLY A 233 6.91 17.22 -6.41
CA GLY A 233 7.53 18.26 -7.22
C GLY A 233 7.45 19.67 -6.65
N GLY A 234 6.45 19.94 -5.81
CA GLY A 234 6.30 21.22 -5.11
C GLY A 234 7.21 21.38 -3.88
N LEU A 235 7.94 20.32 -3.50
CA LEU A 235 8.80 20.29 -2.31
C LEU A 235 10.28 20.62 -2.62
N GLU A 236 10.65 20.79 -3.89
CA GLU A 236 12.00 21.20 -4.30
C GLU A 236 12.14 22.73 -4.49
N GLU A 237 11.04 23.49 -4.39
CA GLU A 237 11.02 24.95 -4.66
C GLU A 237 10.80 25.82 -3.40
N LYS A 238 10.96 25.26 -2.19
CA LYS A 238 11.02 26.02 -0.94
C LYS A 238 12.27 25.63 -0.15
#